data_AF-A0A7L4REF8-F1
#
_entry.id   AF-A0A7L4REF8-F1
#
_cell.length_a   1.000
_cell.length_b   1.000
_cell.length_c   1.000
_cell.angle_alpha   90.00
_cell.angle_beta   90.00
_cell.angle_gamma   90.00
#
_symmetry.space_group_name_H-M   'P 1'
#
loop_
_entity.id
_entity.type
_entity.pdbx_description
1 polymer ?
#
loop_
_entity_poly.entity_id
_entity_poly.type
_entity_poly.pdbx_seq_one_letter_code
_entity_poly.pdbx_strand_id
1 'polypeptide(L)'
;MEFEHKDPKFEKLDEHTLLLFAGDSLIQREIADRVKNKAFQTASIKISERLKRRLAPASKIKPIHEIAKITADVFEELRLEKIEKEYFLTRKISMNEFYREGKINQFPAQLAAVIDQQSQTASLGSEVLVTGVDSRGSHIHYINERHTNRNFDRIGFHAIGIGAVHALSSFLGDKYHSSLPFSCALYTVYKAKKRAEAAPGVGELTDMLVINPSGTQSINLDKLKELYDAERHKIEEESSEIKNIPDEILLR
;
A
#
# COMPACT_ATOMS: atom_id res chain seq x y z
N MET A 1 3.05 -25.05 2.42
CA MET A 1 3.47 -24.50 3.72
C MET A 1 3.97 -23.10 3.43
N GLU A 2 3.09 -22.11 3.54
CA GLU A 2 3.48 -20.72 3.30
C GLU A 2 4.29 -20.22 4.51
N PHE A 3 5.52 -19.78 4.27
CA PHE A 3 6.35 -19.19 5.30
C PHE A 3 5.88 -17.75 5.52
N GLU A 4 5.08 -17.53 6.55
CA GLU A 4 4.74 -16.18 7.00
C GLU A 4 5.94 -15.60 7.76
N HIS A 5 6.59 -14.60 7.17
CA HIS A 5 7.63 -13.83 7.86
C HIS A 5 6.98 -12.98 8.97
N LYS A 6 7.56 -13.01 10.17
CA LYS A 6 7.11 -12.21 11.33
C LYS A 6 7.40 -10.71 11.20
N ASP A 7 7.99 -10.29 10.09
CA ASP A 7 8.34 -8.89 9.86
C ASP A 7 7.07 -8.07 9.57
N PRO A 8 6.92 -6.89 10.19
CA PRO A 8 5.80 -6.02 9.92
C PRO A 8 5.65 -5.70 8.43
N LYS A 9 4.40 -5.68 7.94
CA LYS A 9 4.09 -5.31 6.53
C LYS A 9 3.97 -3.81 6.31
N PHE A 10 4.58 -3.02 7.18
CA PHE A 10 4.59 -1.57 7.11
C PHE A 10 5.96 -1.01 7.51
N GLU A 11 6.29 0.16 7.00
CA GLU A 11 7.45 0.94 7.42
C GLU A 11 6.99 2.30 7.95
N LYS A 12 7.53 2.68 9.11
CA LYS A 12 7.25 3.96 9.74
C LYS A 12 8.23 5.02 9.23
N LEU A 13 7.72 6.04 8.53
CA LEU A 13 8.55 7.17 8.10
C LEU A 13 8.77 8.16 9.24
N ASP A 14 7.69 8.50 9.95
CA ASP A 14 7.68 9.32 11.16
C ASP A 14 6.51 8.91 12.06
N GLU A 15 6.24 9.70 13.12
CA GLU A 15 5.15 9.43 14.07
C GLU A 15 3.74 9.47 13.44
N HIS A 16 3.59 10.07 12.26
CA HIS A 16 2.31 10.40 11.65
C HIS A 16 2.16 9.83 10.24
N THR A 17 3.15 9.10 9.73
CA THR A 17 3.19 8.60 8.36
C THR A 17 3.70 7.17 8.30
N LEU A 18 2.91 6.29 7.69
CA LEU A 18 3.24 4.89 7.43
C LEU A 18 3.21 4.60 5.92
N LEU A 19 4.09 3.69 5.52
CA LEU A 19 4.04 3.01 4.23
C LEU A 19 3.57 1.58 4.48
N LEU A 20 2.43 1.18 3.93
CA LEU A 20 2.02 -0.22 3.91
C LEU A 20 2.34 -0.83 2.56
N PHE A 21 2.91 -2.03 2.56
CA PHE A 21 3.44 -2.66 1.35
C PHE A 21 2.74 -3.96 0.99
N ALA A 22 2.66 -4.23 -0.31
CA ALA A 22 2.36 -5.55 -0.85
C ALA A 22 3.31 -5.91 -2.00
N GLY A 23 3.53 -7.22 -2.22
CA GLY A 23 4.41 -7.73 -3.27
C GLY A 23 5.81 -8.13 -2.80
N ASP A 24 6.83 -7.87 -3.63
CA ASP A 24 8.23 -8.26 -3.40
C ASP A 24 8.88 -7.53 -2.21
N SER A 25 9.30 -8.27 -1.17
CA SER A 25 9.83 -7.69 0.08
C SER A 25 11.17 -6.97 -0.06
N LEU A 26 12.03 -7.37 -1.00
CA LEU A 26 13.32 -6.71 -1.23
C LEU A 26 13.09 -5.34 -1.85
N ILE A 27 12.19 -5.27 -2.84
CA ILE A 27 11.80 -4.02 -3.48
C ILE A 27 11.12 -3.09 -2.49
N GLN A 28 10.25 -3.60 -1.62
CA GLN A 28 9.60 -2.82 -0.57
C GLN A 28 10.61 -2.12 0.34
N ARG A 29 11.63 -2.87 0.78
CA ARG A 29 12.67 -2.31 1.65
C ARG A 29 13.46 -1.21 0.94
N GLU A 30 13.82 -1.43 -0.31
CA GLU A 30 14.53 -0.43 -1.11
C GLU A 30 13.69 0.84 -1.34
N ILE A 31 12.39 0.69 -1.62
CA ILE A 31 11.45 1.81 -1.71
C ILE A 31 11.43 2.59 -0.39
N ALA A 32 11.23 1.90 0.74
CA ALA A 32 11.16 2.54 2.06
C ALA A 32 12.42 3.34 2.37
N ASP A 33 13.60 2.77 2.16
CA ASP A 33 14.88 3.42 2.44
C ASP A 33 15.10 4.65 1.53
N ARG A 34 14.78 4.57 0.23
CA ARG A 34 14.89 5.70 -0.72
C ARG A 34 13.88 6.81 -0.40
N VAL A 35 12.63 6.46 -0.09
CA VAL A 35 11.59 7.42 0.31
C VAL A 35 12.00 8.14 1.58
N LYS A 36 12.46 7.41 2.60
CA LYS A 36 12.96 7.99 3.86
C LYS A 36 14.09 8.98 3.58
N ASN A 37 15.09 8.58 2.80
CA ASN A 37 16.21 9.44 2.46
C ASN A 37 15.75 10.74 1.76
N LYS A 38 14.88 10.65 0.74
CA LYS A 38 14.37 11.83 0.01
C LYS A 38 13.44 12.70 0.84
N ALA A 39 12.58 12.10 1.66
CA ALA A 39 11.67 12.83 2.54
C ALA A 39 12.45 13.68 3.56
N PHE A 40 13.53 13.15 4.12
CA PHE A 40 14.31 13.83 5.17
C PHE A 40 15.48 14.68 4.65
N GLN A 41 16.05 14.42 3.47
CA GLN A 41 17.14 15.22 2.89
C GLN A 41 16.71 16.65 2.49
N THR A 42 15.47 16.86 2.05
CA THR A 42 14.98 18.20 1.67
C THR A 42 14.91 19.17 2.86
N ALA A 43 14.83 18.67 4.09
CA ALA A 43 14.74 19.51 5.30
C ALA A 43 16.09 20.14 5.72
N SER A 44 17.20 19.76 5.10
CA SER A 44 18.56 20.18 5.50
C SER A 44 19.16 21.28 4.63
N ILE A 45 18.52 21.70 3.54
CA ILE A 45 19.04 22.75 2.64
C ILE A 45 18.28 24.06 2.89
N LYS A 46 18.99 25.09 3.39
CA LYS A 46 18.59 26.51 3.56
C LYS A 46 17.72 26.91 4.76
N ILE A 47 18.03 26.47 5.98
CA ILE A 47 17.60 27.25 7.17
C ILE A 47 18.83 27.58 8.02
N SER A 48 19.24 28.85 7.98
CA SER A 48 20.29 29.40 8.83
C SER A 48 20.02 29.05 10.30
N GLU A 49 21.07 28.75 11.08
CA GLU A 49 20.96 28.34 12.48
C GLU A 49 20.15 29.33 13.35
N ARG A 50 20.03 30.59 12.92
CA ARG A 50 19.23 31.62 13.59
C ARG A 50 17.71 31.41 13.49
N LEU A 51 17.19 30.76 12.44
CA LEU A 51 15.75 30.46 12.34
C LEU A 51 15.34 29.21 13.12
N LYS A 52 16.26 28.24 13.29
CA LYS A 52 16.02 27.00 14.04
C LYS A 52 15.67 27.22 15.51
N ARG A 53 16.04 28.38 16.09
CA ARG A 53 15.80 28.72 17.51
C ARG A 53 14.49 29.50 17.75
N ARG A 54 13.85 30.08 16.72
CA ARG A 54 12.64 30.92 16.89
C ARG A 54 11.35 30.23 16.53
N LEU A 55 11.42 29.10 15.83
CA LEU A 55 10.28 28.23 15.62
C LEU A 55 10.29 27.20 16.75
N ALA A 56 9.24 27.19 17.59
CA ALA A 56 8.83 25.97 18.30
C ALA A 56 8.80 24.80 17.29
N PRO A 57 8.86 23.50 17.69
CA PRO A 57 8.94 22.39 16.75
C PRO A 57 7.66 22.26 15.91
N ALA A 58 7.45 23.18 14.98
CA ALA A 58 6.55 23.07 13.86
C ALA A 58 7.09 21.85 13.12
N SER A 59 6.31 20.79 13.15
CA SER A 59 6.74 19.47 12.79
C SER A 59 7.41 19.52 11.41
N LYS A 60 8.60 18.90 11.32
CA LYS A 60 9.35 18.66 10.07
C LYS A 60 8.62 17.68 9.14
N ILE A 61 7.32 17.50 9.32
CA ILE A 61 6.51 16.50 8.64
C ILE A 61 6.07 17.13 7.33
N LYS A 62 6.54 16.56 6.21
CA LYS A 62 6.04 16.94 4.90
C LYS A 62 4.56 16.55 4.83
N PRO A 63 3.71 17.34 4.16
CA PRO A 63 2.33 16.94 3.88
C PRO A 63 2.27 15.55 3.25
N ILE A 64 1.24 14.76 3.57
CA ILE A 64 1.17 13.36 3.14
C ILE A 64 1.15 13.24 1.61
N HIS A 65 0.51 14.19 0.91
CA HIS A 65 0.52 14.23 -0.55
C HIS A 65 1.92 14.45 -1.16
N GLU A 66 2.82 15.16 -0.47
CA GLU A 66 4.22 15.29 -0.92
C GLU A 66 4.98 13.98 -0.71
N ILE A 67 4.76 13.28 0.41
CA ILE A 67 5.31 11.94 0.64
C ILE A 67 4.82 10.98 -0.44
N ALA A 68 3.52 11.00 -0.77
CA ALA A 68 2.94 10.18 -1.83
C ALA A 68 3.59 10.45 -3.19
N LYS A 69 3.87 11.71 -3.52
CA LYS A 69 4.60 12.08 -4.73
C LYS A 69 6.03 11.54 -4.72
N ILE A 70 6.76 11.74 -3.62
CA ILE A 70 8.13 11.21 -3.48
C ILE A 70 8.14 9.68 -3.64
N THR A 71 7.16 8.99 -3.06
CA THR A 71 7.00 7.53 -3.22
C THR A 71 6.78 7.16 -4.68
N ALA A 72 5.91 7.87 -5.41
CA ALA A 72 5.68 7.63 -6.84
C ALA A 72 6.95 7.86 -7.69
N ASP A 73 7.70 8.94 -7.40
CA ASP A 73 8.98 9.23 -8.06
C ASP A 73 10.02 8.10 -7.81
N VAL A 74 10.08 7.57 -6.57
CA VAL A 74 10.96 6.45 -6.23
C VAL A 74 10.57 5.16 -6.95
N PHE A 75 9.27 4.87 -7.08
CA PHE A 75 8.78 3.73 -7.86
C PHE A 75 9.21 3.80 -9.33
N GLU A 76 9.09 4.99 -9.93
CA GLU A 76 9.49 5.21 -11.32
C GLU A 76 11.00 5.02 -11.50
N GLU A 77 11.82 5.61 -10.64
CA GLU A 77 13.27 5.46 -10.68
C GLU A 77 13.69 3.98 -10.59
N LEU A 78 13.16 3.25 -9.62
CA LEU A 78 13.46 1.83 -9.45
C LEU A 78 13.04 0.99 -10.67
N ARG A 79 11.87 1.31 -11.24
CA ARG A 79 11.39 0.63 -12.45
C ARG A 79 12.31 0.90 -13.64
N LEU A 80 12.73 2.15 -13.84
CA LEU A 80 13.66 2.52 -14.91
C LEU A 80 15.03 1.87 -14.71
N GLU A 81 15.55 1.83 -13.48
CA GLU A 81 16.81 1.14 -13.15
C GLU A 81 16.73 -0.36 -13.45
N LYS A 82 15.60 -1.01 -13.12
CA LYS A 82 15.37 -2.41 -13.44
C LYS A 82 15.35 -2.65 -14.94
N ILE A 83 14.58 -1.84 -15.68
CA ILE A 83 14.49 -1.91 -17.15
C ILE A 83 15.88 -1.75 -17.79
N GLU A 84 16.62 -0.73 -17.36
CA GLU A 84 17.98 -0.45 -17.83
C GLU A 84 18.90 -1.66 -17.62
N LYS A 85 18.92 -2.22 -16.41
CA LYS A 85 19.77 -3.36 -16.04
C LYS A 85 19.40 -4.64 -16.79
N GLU A 86 18.11 -4.99 -16.83
CA GLU A 86 17.65 -6.28 -17.35
C GLU A 86 17.64 -6.32 -18.88
N TYR A 87 17.18 -5.25 -19.54
CA TYR A 87 16.93 -5.28 -20.98
C TYR A 87 17.99 -4.56 -21.81
N PHE A 88 18.57 -3.47 -21.29
CA PHE A 88 19.50 -2.63 -22.08
C PHE A 88 20.97 -2.97 -21.80
N LEU A 89 21.40 -2.93 -20.54
CA LEU A 89 22.81 -3.15 -20.17
C LEU A 89 23.29 -4.56 -20.49
N THR A 90 22.41 -5.57 -20.44
CA THR A 90 22.72 -6.95 -20.89
C THR A 90 23.14 -7.01 -22.36
N ARG A 91 22.74 -6.01 -23.16
CA ARG A 91 23.06 -5.85 -24.58
C ARG A 91 24.12 -4.78 -24.84
N LYS A 92 24.77 -4.26 -23.78
CA LYS A 92 25.79 -3.20 -23.84
C LYS A 92 25.30 -1.90 -24.50
N ILE A 93 24.01 -1.61 -24.35
CA ILE A 93 23.40 -0.34 -24.74
C ILE A 93 22.66 0.25 -23.55
N SER A 94 22.47 1.57 -23.52
CA SER A 94 21.55 2.19 -22.56
C SER A 94 20.16 2.40 -23.16
N MET A 95 19.15 2.58 -22.31
CA MET A 95 17.81 2.98 -22.74
C MET A 95 17.84 4.32 -23.49
N ASN A 96 18.70 5.26 -23.08
CA ASN A 96 18.87 6.53 -23.76
C ASN A 96 19.42 6.35 -25.18
N GLU A 97 20.47 5.54 -25.33
CA GLU A 97 21.04 5.22 -26.65
C GLU A 97 20.02 4.50 -27.55
N PHE A 98 19.23 3.60 -26.97
CA PHE A 98 18.21 2.85 -27.71
C PHE A 98 17.12 3.76 -28.28
N TYR A 99 16.49 4.57 -27.43
CA TYR A 99 15.33 5.38 -27.81
C TYR A 99 15.72 6.75 -28.40
N ARG A 100 16.64 7.49 -27.75
CA ARG A 100 16.93 8.89 -28.13
C ARG A 100 17.98 9.01 -29.22
N GLU A 101 19.02 8.19 -29.15
CA GLU A 101 20.10 8.21 -30.15
C GLU A 101 19.76 7.36 -31.39
N GLY A 102 18.55 6.79 -31.42
CA GLY A 102 18.01 6.08 -32.57
C GLY A 102 18.64 4.70 -32.82
N LYS A 103 19.37 4.13 -31.85
CA LYS A 103 19.91 2.77 -32.00
C LYS A 103 18.82 1.74 -32.25
N ILE A 104 17.58 1.96 -31.81
CA ILE A 104 16.42 1.12 -32.14
C ILE A 104 16.29 0.80 -33.65
N ASN A 105 16.62 1.74 -34.54
CA ASN A 105 16.56 1.56 -36.00
C ASN A 105 17.70 0.71 -36.55
N GLN A 106 18.72 0.44 -35.75
CA GLN A 106 19.87 -0.40 -36.12
C GLN A 106 19.63 -1.88 -35.76
N PHE A 107 18.61 -2.18 -34.94
CA PHE A 107 18.24 -3.53 -34.58
C PHE A 107 17.27 -4.13 -35.61
N PRO A 108 17.26 -5.46 -35.79
CA PRO A 108 16.17 -6.12 -36.48
C PRO A 108 14.82 -5.74 -35.84
N ALA A 109 13.83 -5.38 -36.66
CA ALA A 109 12.54 -4.84 -36.18
C ALA A 109 11.87 -5.72 -35.12
N GLN A 110 11.97 -7.05 -35.27
CA GLN A 110 11.44 -8.02 -34.31
C GLN A 110 12.12 -7.91 -32.94
N LEU A 111 13.44 -7.74 -32.90
CA LEU A 111 14.20 -7.61 -31.66
C LEU A 111 13.93 -6.26 -30.99
N ALA A 112 13.86 -5.18 -31.78
CA ALA A 112 13.49 -3.85 -31.30
C ALA A 112 12.09 -3.87 -30.63
N ALA A 113 11.10 -4.49 -31.29
CA ALA A 113 9.75 -4.61 -30.76
C ALA A 113 9.69 -5.45 -29.48
N VAL A 114 10.46 -6.54 -29.38
CA VAL A 114 10.53 -7.35 -28.16
C VAL A 114 11.13 -6.57 -26.99
N ILE A 115 12.22 -5.85 -27.20
CA ILE A 115 12.85 -5.02 -26.14
C ILE A 115 11.89 -3.92 -25.67
N ASP A 116 11.22 -3.26 -26.61
CA ASP A 116 10.25 -2.22 -26.29
C ASP A 116 9.06 -2.77 -25.49
N GLN A 117 8.48 -3.89 -25.94
CA GLN A 117 7.37 -4.54 -25.24
C GLN A 117 7.79 -4.99 -23.83
N GLN A 118 8.97 -5.60 -23.69
CA GLN A 118 9.49 -6.04 -22.39
C GLN A 118 9.67 -4.86 -21.43
N SER A 119 10.24 -3.76 -21.93
CA SER A 119 10.44 -2.52 -21.16
C SER A 119 9.10 -1.92 -20.71
N GLN A 120 8.08 -1.95 -21.57
CA GLN A 120 6.73 -1.47 -21.24
C GLN A 120 6.06 -2.33 -20.17
N THR A 121 6.17 -3.66 -20.27
CA THR A 121 5.57 -4.62 -19.33
C THR A 121 6.36 -4.84 -18.06
N ALA A 122 7.57 -4.28 -17.96
CA ALA A 122 8.42 -4.43 -16.79
C ALA A 122 7.72 -3.94 -15.52
N SER A 123 7.64 -4.83 -14.54
CA SER A 123 6.92 -4.69 -13.29
C SER A 123 7.90 -4.83 -12.13
N LEU A 124 7.74 -4.00 -11.11
CA LEU A 124 8.42 -4.17 -9.82
C LEU A 124 7.71 -5.21 -8.95
N GLY A 125 6.46 -5.55 -9.28
CA GLY A 125 5.67 -6.52 -8.51
C GLY A 125 5.39 -6.02 -7.10
N SER A 126 5.26 -4.71 -6.92
CA SER A 126 4.99 -4.10 -5.62
C SER A 126 4.05 -2.90 -5.73
N GLU A 127 3.32 -2.66 -4.65
CA GLU A 127 2.43 -1.52 -4.48
C GLU A 127 2.44 -1.06 -3.02
N VAL A 128 2.05 0.19 -2.81
CA VAL A 128 2.16 0.89 -1.53
C VAL A 128 0.89 1.69 -1.23
N LEU A 129 0.47 1.63 0.03
CA LEU A 129 -0.36 2.67 0.63
C LEU A 129 0.52 3.62 1.43
N VAL A 130 0.51 4.90 1.06
CA VAL A 130 1.04 5.97 1.91
C VAL A 130 -0.14 6.48 2.74
N THR A 131 -0.07 6.27 4.06
CA THR A 131 -1.11 6.70 4.98
C THR A 131 -0.54 7.60 6.06
N GLY A 132 -1.33 8.55 6.54
CA GLY A 132 -0.89 9.43 7.60
C GLY A 132 -1.88 10.51 7.97
N VAL A 133 -1.48 11.35 8.92
CA VAL A 133 -2.25 12.51 9.37
C VAL A 133 -1.37 13.75 9.27
N ASP A 134 -1.84 14.76 8.55
CA ASP A 134 -1.21 16.09 8.53
C ASP A 134 -2.20 17.19 8.94
N SER A 135 -1.79 18.45 8.81
CA SER A 135 -2.62 19.64 9.14
C SER A 135 -3.98 19.70 8.44
N ARG A 136 -4.17 18.96 7.33
CA ARG A 136 -5.40 18.91 6.54
C ARG A 136 -6.28 17.70 6.90
N GLY A 137 -5.78 16.78 7.73
CA GLY A 137 -6.51 15.61 8.18
C GLY A 137 -5.81 14.30 7.85
N SER A 138 -6.60 13.22 7.82
CA SER A 138 -6.14 11.88 7.49
C SER A 138 -6.09 11.66 5.98
N HIS A 139 -5.03 11.00 5.51
CA HIS A 139 -4.79 10.77 4.10
C HIS A 139 -4.52 9.30 3.79
N ILE A 140 -5.05 8.83 2.65
CA ILE A 140 -4.75 7.50 2.09
C ILE A 140 -4.40 7.67 0.61
N HIS A 141 -3.16 7.36 0.25
CA HIS A 141 -2.69 7.39 -1.13
C HIS A 141 -2.26 5.99 -1.58
N TYR A 142 -2.73 5.57 -2.74
CA TYR A 142 -2.28 4.37 -3.43
C TYR A 142 -1.22 4.71 -4.47
N ILE A 143 -0.09 4.00 -4.39
CA ILE A 143 1.01 4.11 -5.34
C ILE A 143 1.36 2.72 -5.88
N ASN A 144 1.63 2.66 -7.18
CA ASN A 144 2.17 1.46 -7.82
C ASN A 144 3.27 1.81 -8.84
N GLU A 145 3.87 0.77 -9.39
CA GLU A 145 4.94 0.79 -10.40
C GLU A 145 4.64 1.56 -11.70
N ARG A 146 3.37 1.89 -11.97
CA ARG A 146 2.98 2.68 -13.15
C ARG A 146 2.94 4.18 -12.84
N HIS A 147 3.64 4.61 -11.79
CA HIS A 147 3.62 5.99 -11.30
C HIS A 147 2.19 6.48 -11.01
N THR A 148 1.28 5.56 -10.64
CA THR A 148 -0.08 5.94 -10.25
C THR A 148 -0.01 6.57 -8.86
N ASN A 149 -0.62 7.74 -8.66
CA ASN A 149 -0.85 8.30 -7.33
C ASN A 149 -2.35 8.63 -7.21
N ARG A 150 -3.09 7.76 -6.52
CA ARG A 150 -4.55 7.92 -6.31
C ARG A 150 -4.83 8.24 -4.85
N ASN A 151 -5.54 9.33 -4.62
CA ASN A 151 -6.00 9.73 -3.30
C ASN A 151 -7.37 9.09 -2.99
N PHE A 152 -7.51 8.52 -1.80
CA PHE A 152 -8.70 7.83 -1.32
C PHE A 152 -9.40 8.54 -0.17
N ASP A 153 -9.07 9.81 0.11
CA ASP A 153 -9.60 10.54 1.27
C ASP A 153 -11.12 10.67 1.23
N ARG A 154 -11.70 10.80 0.03
CA ARG A 154 -13.17 10.87 -0.15
C ARG A 154 -13.87 9.54 0.11
N ILE A 155 -13.22 8.42 -0.20
CA ILE A 155 -13.76 7.07 0.01
C ILE A 155 -13.52 6.64 1.47
N GLY A 156 -12.36 7.01 2.03
CA GLY A 156 -11.98 6.77 3.42
C GLY A 156 -11.37 5.40 3.70
N PHE A 157 -11.22 4.54 2.68
CA PHE A 157 -10.59 3.23 2.80
C PHE A 157 -9.95 2.78 1.49
N HIS A 158 -8.93 1.93 1.59
CA HIS A 158 -8.37 1.19 0.48
C HIS A 158 -7.65 -0.07 0.98
N ALA A 159 -7.36 -1.01 0.09
CA ALA A 159 -6.61 -2.22 0.38
C ALA A 159 -5.72 -2.58 -0.81
N ILE A 160 -4.60 -3.23 -0.53
CA ILE A 160 -3.60 -3.70 -1.51
C ILE A 160 -3.26 -5.17 -1.25
N GLY A 161 -2.60 -5.81 -2.22
CA GLY A 161 -2.21 -7.21 -2.20
C GLY A 161 -3.29 -8.16 -2.70
N ILE A 162 -2.97 -9.46 -2.70
CA ILE A 162 -3.85 -10.51 -3.24
C ILE A 162 -5.20 -10.62 -2.51
N GLY A 163 -5.24 -10.27 -1.21
CA GLY A 163 -6.46 -10.22 -0.41
C GLY A 163 -7.29 -8.93 -0.57
N ALA A 164 -6.85 -7.96 -1.38
CA ALA A 164 -7.49 -6.65 -1.48
C ALA A 164 -8.97 -6.74 -1.89
N VAL A 165 -9.31 -7.63 -2.83
CA VAL A 165 -10.69 -7.79 -3.32
C VAL A 165 -11.64 -8.20 -2.19
N HIS A 166 -11.22 -9.12 -1.32
CA HIS A 166 -12.01 -9.54 -0.16
C HIS A 166 -12.12 -8.43 0.90
N ALA A 167 -11.03 -7.72 1.18
CA ALA A 167 -11.04 -6.60 2.12
C ALA A 167 -11.97 -5.46 1.64
N LEU A 168 -11.84 -5.04 0.38
CA LEU A 168 -12.68 -4.00 -0.23
C LEU A 168 -14.16 -4.42 -0.24
N SER A 169 -14.45 -5.69 -0.55
CA SER A 169 -15.82 -6.21 -0.50
C SER A 169 -16.38 -6.16 0.92
N SER A 170 -15.56 -6.43 1.95
CA SER A 170 -15.98 -6.30 3.35
C SER A 170 -16.29 -4.85 3.71
N PHE A 171 -15.43 -3.89 3.34
CA PHE A 171 -15.70 -2.47 3.56
C PHE A 171 -17.03 -2.02 2.92
N LEU A 172 -17.30 -2.46 1.69
CA LEU A 172 -18.54 -2.14 0.99
C LEU A 172 -19.76 -2.81 1.65
N GLY A 173 -19.66 -4.09 2.01
CA GLY A 173 -20.74 -4.85 2.65
C GLY A 173 -21.10 -4.29 4.03
N ASP A 174 -20.10 -3.86 4.80
CA ASP A 174 -20.27 -3.23 6.11
C ASP A 174 -20.62 -1.73 6.01
N LYS A 175 -20.82 -1.22 4.77
CA LYS A 175 -21.18 0.19 4.48
C LYS A 175 -20.22 1.20 5.10
N TYR A 176 -18.92 0.93 5.02
CA TYR A 176 -17.91 1.80 5.58
C TYR A 176 -17.97 3.21 4.98
N HIS A 177 -17.86 4.24 5.83
CA HIS A 177 -17.69 5.64 5.43
C HIS A 177 -16.85 6.40 6.46
N SER A 178 -16.26 7.53 6.06
CA SER A 178 -15.31 8.31 6.88
C SER A 178 -15.89 8.92 8.16
N SER A 179 -17.21 8.96 8.30
CA SER A 179 -17.91 9.42 9.51
C SER A 179 -18.42 8.31 10.42
N LEU A 180 -18.02 7.05 10.19
CA LEU A 180 -18.33 5.96 11.12
C LEU A 180 -17.73 6.23 12.51
N PRO A 181 -18.42 5.81 13.60
CA PRO A 181 -17.82 5.81 14.92
C PRO A 181 -16.50 5.04 14.92
N PHE A 182 -15.51 5.56 15.65
CA PHE A 182 -14.15 5.01 15.65
C PHE A 182 -14.10 3.51 15.99
N SER A 183 -14.90 3.05 16.96
CA SER A 183 -14.99 1.62 17.32
C SER A 183 -15.54 0.77 16.18
N CYS A 184 -16.55 1.25 15.45
CA CYS A 184 -17.07 0.59 14.26
C CYS A 184 -16.01 0.53 13.16
N ALA A 185 -15.32 1.65 12.91
CA ALA A 185 -14.26 1.69 11.91
C ALA A 185 -13.12 0.70 12.23
N LEU A 186 -12.69 0.63 13.49
CA LEU A 186 -11.70 -0.35 13.93
C LEU A 186 -12.15 -1.79 13.68
N TYR A 187 -13.38 -2.10 14.08
CA TYR A 187 -13.94 -3.44 13.89
C TYR A 187 -14.05 -3.80 12.40
N THR A 188 -14.52 -2.87 11.56
CA THR A 188 -14.64 -3.10 10.11
C THR A 188 -13.28 -3.34 9.45
N VAL A 189 -12.23 -2.60 9.83
CA VAL A 189 -10.87 -2.82 9.30
C VAL A 189 -10.36 -4.20 9.72
N TYR A 190 -10.55 -4.59 11.00
CA TYR A 190 -10.17 -5.92 11.48
C TYR A 190 -10.92 -7.03 10.73
N LYS A 191 -12.25 -6.90 10.59
CA LYS A 191 -13.10 -7.81 9.82
C LYS A 191 -12.66 -7.90 8.36
N ALA A 192 -12.32 -6.78 7.72
CA ALA A 192 -11.82 -6.75 6.35
C ALA A 192 -10.50 -7.52 6.21
N LYS A 193 -9.56 -7.39 7.16
CA LYS A 193 -8.34 -8.21 7.19
C LYS A 193 -8.66 -9.70 7.37
N LYS A 194 -9.57 -10.05 8.28
CA LYS A 194 -10.01 -11.45 8.47
C LYS A 194 -10.71 -12.04 7.26
N ARG A 195 -11.45 -11.24 6.49
CA ARG A 195 -11.99 -11.67 5.19
C ARG A 195 -10.91 -11.83 4.13
N ALA A 196 -9.86 -11.01 4.15
CA ALA A 196 -8.73 -11.13 3.23
C ALA A 196 -7.91 -12.41 3.42
N GLU A 197 -7.91 -13.02 4.61
CA GLU A 197 -7.26 -14.30 4.91
C GLU A 197 -7.85 -15.49 4.12
N ALA A 198 -8.98 -15.31 3.43
CA ALA A 198 -9.52 -16.30 2.51
C ALA A 198 -8.67 -16.43 1.21
N ALA A 199 -7.85 -15.43 0.88
CA ALA A 199 -6.98 -15.48 -0.28
C ALA A 199 -5.68 -16.24 0.04
N PRO A 200 -5.23 -17.18 -0.82
CA PRO A 200 -3.92 -17.81 -0.69
C PRO A 200 -2.81 -16.75 -0.63
N GLY A 201 -1.83 -16.93 0.25
CA GLY A 201 -0.74 -15.98 0.46
C GLY A 201 -1.03 -14.84 1.46
N VAL A 202 -2.22 -14.78 2.05
CA VAL A 202 -2.52 -13.83 3.13
C VAL A 202 -2.42 -14.54 4.49
N GLY A 203 -1.42 -14.16 5.27
CA GLY A 203 -1.17 -14.75 6.59
C GLY A 203 -2.18 -14.34 7.66
N GLU A 204 -2.21 -15.09 8.76
CA GLU A 204 -3.19 -14.94 9.84
C GLU A 204 -2.78 -13.88 10.87
N LEU A 205 -1.47 -13.57 10.93
CA LEU A 205 -0.97 -12.54 11.83
C LEU A 205 -1.50 -11.18 11.37
N THR A 206 -1.89 -10.37 12.34
CA THR A 206 -2.50 -9.07 12.09
C THR A 206 -1.82 -8.04 12.97
N ASP A 207 -1.19 -7.07 12.32
CA ASP A 207 -0.78 -5.83 12.94
C ASP A 207 -1.84 -4.76 12.65
N MET A 208 -2.26 -4.04 13.68
CA MET A 208 -3.22 -2.96 13.53
C MET A 208 -2.75 -1.72 14.28
N LEU A 209 -2.73 -0.61 13.55
CA LEU A 209 -2.23 0.68 14.03
C LEU A 209 -3.28 1.75 13.82
N VAL A 210 -3.28 2.74 14.71
CA VAL A 210 -4.06 3.97 14.56
C VAL A 210 -3.10 5.14 14.51
N ILE A 211 -3.21 5.92 13.44
CA ILE A 211 -2.48 7.17 13.27
C ILE A 211 -3.42 8.31 13.62
N ASN A 212 -3.00 9.19 14.52
CA ASN A 212 -3.73 10.38 14.92
C ASN A 212 -2.75 11.57 15.08
N PRO A 213 -3.23 12.80 15.33
CA PRO A 213 -2.34 13.95 15.50
C PRO A 213 -1.30 13.83 16.62
N SER A 214 -1.53 12.97 17.61
CA SER A 214 -0.58 12.68 18.70
C SER A 214 0.46 11.61 18.34
N GLY A 215 0.28 10.90 17.22
CA GLY A 215 1.22 9.90 16.70
C GLY A 215 0.55 8.58 16.33
N THR A 216 1.36 7.53 16.24
CA THR A 216 0.95 6.18 15.85
C THR A 216 0.94 5.25 17.06
N GLN A 217 -0.16 4.51 17.25
CA GLN A 217 -0.33 3.55 18.36
C GLN A 217 -0.81 2.19 17.85
N SER A 218 -0.29 1.11 18.44
CA SER A 218 -0.79 -0.26 18.21
C SER A 218 -2.08 -0.51 18.98
N ILE A 219 -2.97 -1.29 18.39
CA ILE A 219 -4.25 -1.67 18.98
C ILE A 219 -4.18 -3.09 19.53
N ASN A 220 -4.72 -3.29 20.75
CA ASN A 220 -4.94 -4.64 21.27
C ASN A 220 -6.10 -5.28 20.49
N LEU A 221 -5.81 -6.42 19.87
CA LEU A 221 -6.74 -7.14 19.00
C LEU A 221 -7.64 -8.15 19.73
N ASP A 222 -7.37 -8.46 21.00
CA ASP A 222 -8.08 -9.50 21.75
C ASP A 222 -9.60 -9.27 21.71
N LYS A 223 -10.02 -8.03 21.98
CA LYS A 223 -11.46 -7.71 21.99
C LYS A 223 -12.09 -7.73 20.60
N LEU A 224 -11.36 -7.32 19.57
CA LEU A 224 -11.84 -7.35 18.19
C LEU A 224 -11.98 -8.79 17.70
N LYS A 225 -11.04 -9.66 18.09
CA LYS A 225 -11.09 -11.10 17.83
C LYS A 225 -12.30 -11.74 18.49
N GLU A 226 -12.53 -11.48 19.78
CA GLU A 226 -13.73 -11.98 20.48
C GLU A 226 -15.03 -11.58 19.77
N LEU A 227 -15.14 -10.32 19.34
CA LEU A 227 -16.32 -9.83 18.62
C LEU A 227 -16.50 -10.51 17.26
N TYR A 228 -15.39 -10.72 16.54
CA TYR A 228 -15.41 -11.38 15.23
C TYR A 228 -15.79 -12.85 15.34
N ASP A 229 -15.24 -13.57 16.33
CA ASP A 229 -15.54 -14.97 16.56
C ASP A 229 -17.02 -15.16 16.96
N ALA A 230 -17.57 -14.24 17.77
CA ALA A 230 -18.98 -14.24 18.13
C ALA A 230 -19.90 -13.94 16.91
N GLU A 231 -19.55 -12.96 16.06
CA GLU A 231 -20.30 -12.68 14.82
C GLU A 231 -20.27 -13.89 13.88
N ARG A 232 -19.11 -14.53 13.73
CA ARG A 232 -18.96 -15.73 12.89
C ARG A 232 -19.82 -16.89 13.37
N HIS A 233 -19.81 -17.18 14.66
CA HIS A 233 -20.62 -18.25 15.23
C HIS A 233 -22.11 -18.04 14.91
N LYS A 234 -22.58 -16.80 15.07
CA LYS A 234 -23.97 -16.46 14.78
C LYS A 234 -24.33 -16.64 13.30
N ILE A 235 -23.45 -16.23 12.39
CA ILE A 235 -23.64 -16.44 10.93
C ILE A 235 -23.67 -17.93 10.58
N GLU A 236 -22.85 -18.75 11.25
CA GLU A 236 -22.81 -20.20 11.03
C GLU A 236 -24.08 -20.89 11.52
N GLU A 237 -24.61 -20.49 12.68
CA GLU A 237 -25.91 -20.93 13.19
C GLU A 237 -27.03 -20.59 12.20
N GLU A 238 -27.14 -19.32 11.80
CA GLU A 238 -28.15 -18.86 10.82
C GLU A 238 -28.02 -19.59 9.46
N SER A 239 -26.78 -19.81 8.99
CA SER A 239 -26.53 -20.55 7.74
C SER A 239 -26.92 -22.01 7.86
N SER A 240 -26.79 -22.61 9.03
CA SER A 240 -27.22 -23.99 9.28
C SER A 240 -28.74 -24.13 9.24
N GLU A 241 -29.48 -23.13 9.75
CA GLU A 241 -30.93 -23.07 9.67
C GLU A 241 -31.42 -22.97 8.22
N ILE A 242 -30.78 -22.13 7.40
CA ILE A 242 -31.11 -21.99 5.96
C ILE A 242 -30.88 -23.30 5.21
N LYS A 243 -29.79 -24.03 5.50
CA LYS A 243 -29.51 -25.33 4.87
C LYS A 243 -30.55 -26.41 5.21
N ASN A 244 -31.30 -26.22 6.28
CA ASN A 244 -32.37 -27.14 6.70
C ASN A 244 -33.74 -26.77 6.10
N ILE A 245 -33.85 -25.70 5.31
CA ILE A 245 -35.08 -25.36 4.58
C ILE A 245 -35.26 -26.36 3.43
N PRO A 246 -36.39 -27.10 3.37
CA PRO A 246 -36.65 -28.03 2.27
C PRO A 246 -36.66 -27.34 0.90
N ASP A 247 -36.05 -27.96 -0.11
CA ASP A 247 -35.98 -27.44 -1.48
C ASP A 247 -37.37 -27.12 -2.07
N GLU A 248 -38.41 -27.84 -1.65
CA GLU A 248 -39.80 -27.63 -2.04
C GLU A 248 -40.33 -26.23 -1.68
N ILE A 249 -39.77 -25.59 -0.65
CA ILE A 249 -40.11 -24.23 -0.24
C ILE A 249 -39.36 -23.20 -1.10
N LEU A 250 -38.13 -23.51 -1.54
CA LEU A 250 -37.28 -22.61 -2.31
C LEU A 250 -37.60 -22.57 -3.81
N LEU A 251 -38.28 -23.61 -4.34
CA LEU A 251 -38.58 -23.78 -5.77
C LEU A 251 -40.02 -23.40 -6.18
N ARG A 252 -40.76 -22.70 -5.31
CA ARG A 252 -42.07 -22.10 -5.66
C ARG A 252 -41.91 -20.68 -6.19
#